data_AF-W7DG03-F1
#
_entry.id   AF-W7DG03-F1
#
_cell.length_a   1.000
_cell.length_b   1.000
_cell.length_c   1.000
_cell.angle_alpha   90.00
_cell.angle_beta   90.00
_cell.angle_gamma   90.00
#
_symmetry.space_group_name_H-M   'P 1'
#
loop_
_entity.id
_entity.type
_entity.pdbx_description
1 polymer ?
#
loop_
_entity_poly.entity_id
_entity_poly.type
_entity_poly.pdbx_seq_one_letter_code
_entity_poly.pdbx_strand_id
1 'polypeptide(L)' 'MNLTLEGKTYVVMGVANKRSIAWSIAKSLNDAGASLVFTYADERAKKKYS' A
#
# COMPACT_ATOMS: atom_id res chain seq x y z
N MET A 1 -19.93 10.52 -10.00
CA MET A 1 -18.73 10.86 -9.19
C MET A 1 -17.64 9.87 -9.57
N ASN A 2 -16.52 10.37 -10.10
CA ASN A 2 -15.35 9.52 -10.37
C ASN A 2 -14.53 9.46 -9.08
N LEU A 3 -14.39 8.26 -8.48
CA LEU A 3 -13.61 8.08 -7.26
C LEU A 3 -12.13 8.00 -7.63
N THR A 4 -11.52 9.13 -7.95
CA THR A 4 -10.07 9.24 -8.17
C THR A 4 -9.36 9.62 -6.87
N LEU A 5 -8.26 8.93 -6.58
CA LEU A 5 -7.35 9.23 -5.47
C LEU A 5 -6.05 9.87 -5.96
N GLU A 6 -6.02 10.31 -7.21
CA GLU A 6 -4.87 10.98 -7.83
C GLU A 6 -4.44 12.21 -7.02
N GLY A 7 -3.12 12.36 -6.84
CA GLY A 7 -2.52 13.44 -6.06
C GLY A 7 -2.64 13.29 -4.53
N LYS A 8 -3.30 12.24 -4.02
CA LYS A 8 -3.39 11.97 -2.58
C LYS A 8 -2.36 10.93 -2.17
N THR A 9 -1.71 11.18 -1.03
CA THR A 9 -0.71 10.28 -0.45
C THR A 9 -1.26 9.57 0.79
N TYR A 10 -1.12 8.25 0.85
CA TYR A 10 -1.58 7.42 1.95
C TYR A 10 -0.44 6.61 2.55
N VAL A 11 -0.42 6.53 3.89
CA VAL A 11 0.50 5.65 4.62
C VAL A 11 -0.20 4.31 4.87
N VAL A 12 0.39 3.23 4.35
CA VAL A 12 -0.08 1.86 4.57
C VAL A 12 0.90 1.14 5.50
N MET A 13 0.40 0.76 6.68
CA MET A 13 1.18 0.05 7.70
C MET A 13 0.76 -1.42 7.78
N GLY A 14 1.66 -2.30 8.22
CA GLY A 14 1.32 -3.70 8.50
C GLY A 14 1.23 -4.61 7.27
N VAL A 15 1.89 -4.25 6.17
CA VAL A 15 2.02 -5.14 5.01
C VAL A 15 3.02 -6.25 5.32
N ALA A 16 2.51 -7.44 5.59
CA ALA A 16 3.34 -8.61 5.88
C ALA A 16 3.71 -9.41 4.62
N ASN A 17 2.76 -9.56 3.69
CA ASN A 17 2.93 -10.29 2.42
C ASN A 17 1.77 -9.97 1.46
N LYS A 18 1.83 -10.47 0.22
CA LYS A 18 0.80 -10.30 -0.82
C LYS A 18 -0.59 -10.88 -0.47
N ARG A 19 -0.73 -11.63 0.62
CA ARG A 19 -2.02 -12.17 1.12
C ARG A 19 -2.58 -11.38 2.30
N SER A 20 -1.83 -10.42 2.85
CA SER A 20 -2.29 -9.58 3.95
C SER A 20 -3.41 -8.63 3.52
N ILE A 21 -4.30 -8.28 4.46
CA ILE A 21 -5.39 -7.31 4.22
C ILE A 21 -4.81 -5.94 3.83
N ALA A 22 -3.73 -5.51 4.51
CA ALA A 22 -3.04 -4.27 4.22
C ALA A 22 -2.53 -4.21 2.77
N TRP A 23 -2.08 -5.34 2.20
CA TRP A 23 -1.70 -5.43 0.80
C TRP A 23 -2.88 -5.24 -0.15
N SER A 24 -4.02 -5.89 0.13
CA SER A 24 -5.22 -5.71 -0.70
C SER A 24 -5.72 -4.26 -0.69
N ILE A 25 -5.66 -3.60 0.47
CA ILE A 25 -6.01 -2.17 0.60
C ILE A 25 -5.05 -1.30 -0.21
N ALA A 26 -3.74 -1.52 -0.06
CA ALA A 26 -2.72 -0.81 -0.83
C ALA A 26 -2.94 -0.96 -2.34
N LYS A 27 -3.23 -2.18 -2.80
CA LYS A 27 -3.50 -2.44 -4.22
C LYS A 27 -4.68 -1.61 -4.72
N SER A 28 -5.81 -1.63 -4.01
CA SER A 28 -6.99 -0.85 -4.41
C SER A 28 -6.74 0.66 -4.42
N LEU A 29 -5.95 1.17 -3.46
CA LEU A 29 -5.57 2.59 -3.42
C LEU A 29 -4.68 2.95 -4.61
N ASN A 30 -3.70 2.11 -4.93
CA ASN A 30 -2.82 2.30 -6.08
C ASN A 30 -3.60 2.26 -7.41
N ASP A 31 -4.51 1.30 -7.56
CA ASP A 31 -5.37 1.17 -8.76
C ASP A 31 -6.29 2.40 -8.94
N ALA A 32 -6.59 3.13 -7.85
CA ALA A 32 -7.32 4.39 -7.86
C ALA A 32 -6.43 5.64 -8.06
N GLY A 33 -5.13 5.46 -8.32
CA GLY A 33 -4.17 6.54 -8.61
C GLY A 33 -3.51 7.18 -7.39
N ALA A 34 -3.63 6.57 -6.20
CA ALA A 34 -3.04 7.12 -4.98
C ALA A 34 -1.52 6.89 -4.91
N SER A 35 -0.81 7.85 -4.34
CA SER A 35 0.60 7.66 -3.92
C SER A 35 0.64 6.92 -2.59
N LEU A 36 1.47 5.89 -2.47
CA LEU A 36 1.53 5.04 -1.28
C LEU A 36 2.90 5.09 -0.60
N VAL A 37 2.87 5.22 0.73
CA VAL A 37 4.05 5.10 1.59
C VAL A 37 3.85 3.88 2.47
N PHE A 38 4.75 2.90 2.34
CA PHE A 38 4.70 1.68 3.15
C PHE A 38 5.57 1.82 4.39
N THR A 39 5.04 1.37 5.53
CA THR A 39 5.85 1.14 6.73
C THR A 39 5.87 -0.34 7.07
N TYR A 40 7.07 -0.83 7.38
CA TYR A 40 7.32 -2.21 7.73
C TYR A 40 7.74 -2.26 9.19
N ALA A 41 7.10 -3.10 9.99
CA ALA A 41 7.43 -3.28 11.41
C ALA A 41 8.74 -4.08 11.62
N ASP A 42 9.20 -4.81 10.60
CA ASP A 42 10.41 -5.63 10.65
C ASP A 42 11.15 -5.52 9.30
N GLU A 43 12.49 -5.43 9.34
CA GLU A 43 13.35 -5.32 8.15
C GLU A 43 13.23 -6.53 7.21
N ARG A 44 12.80 -7.68 7.72
CA ARG A 44 12.55 -8.89 6.92
C ARG A 44 11.47 -8.71 5.84
N ALA A 45 10.55 -7.77 5.99
CA ALA A 45 9.49 -7.51 5.01
C ALA A 45 9.96 -6.68 3.80
N LYS A 46 11.03 -5.89 3.97
CA LYS A 46 11.58 -5.00 2.91
C LYS A 46 12.16 -5.81 1.74
N LYS A 47 12.71 -6.99 2.03
CA LYS A 47 13.56 -7.76 1.11
C LYS A 47 12.82 -8.52 -0.02
N LYS A 48 11.50 -8.37 -0.14
CA LYS A 48 10.70 -9.19 -1.09
C LYS A 48 9.90 -8.40 -2.13
N TYR A 49 9.80 -7.08 -2.01
CA TYR A 49 8.88 -6.27 -2.84
C TYR A 49 9.39 -4.87 -3.20
N SER A 50 10.70 -4.59 -3.02
CA SER A 50 11.37 -3.48 -3.69
C SER A 50 11.44 -3.71 -5.20
#